data_AF-A2YH75-F1
#
_entry.id   AF-A2YH75-F1
#
_cell.length_a   1.000
_cell.length_b   1.000
_cell.length_c   1.000
_cell.angle_alpha   90.00
_cell.angle_beta   90.00
_cell.angle_gamma   90.00
#
_symmetry.space_group_name_H-M   'P 1'
#
loop_
_entity.id
_entity.type
_entity.pdbx_description
1 polymer ?
#
loop_
_entity_poly.entity_id
_entity_poly.type
_entity_poly.pdbx_seq_one_letter_code
_entity_poly.pdbx_strand_id
1 'polypeptide(L)'
;MAAITLLRSASLPGLSDALARDAAAVQHVCSSCLPSNNKEKKRRWILCSLKYACLGVDPAPGEIARTSPVYSSLTVTPAGEAVISSEQKVYDVVLKQAALLKRHLRPQPHTIPIVPKDLDLPRNGLKQAYHRCGEICEEYAKTFYLGTMLMTEDRRRAIWAIYVWCRRTDELVDGPNASHITPSALDRWEKRLDDLFTGRPYDMLDAALSDTISKFPIDIQPFRDMIEGMRSDLRKTRYKNFDELYMYCYYVAGTVGLMSVPVMGIAPESKATTESVYSAALALGIANQLTNILRDVGEDARRGRIYLPQDELAEAGLSDEDIFNGVVTNKWRSFMKRQIKRARMFFEEAERGVTELSQASRWPVWASLLLYRQILDEIEANDYNNFTKRAYVGKAKKLLALPVAYGRSLLMPYSLRNSQK
;
A
#
# COMPACT_ATOMS: atom_id res chain seq x y z
N MET A 1 -13.05 14.55 18.76
CA MET A 1 -14.35 13.96 18.36
C MET A 1 -14.20 12.60 17.65
N ALA A 2 -13.49 12.48 16.53
CA ALA A 2 -13.33 11.20 15.81
C ALA A 2 -12.75 10.04 16.66
N ALA A 3 -11.72 10.29 17.47
CA ALA A 3 -11.16 9.31 18.41
C ALA A 3 -12.15 8.91 19.52
N ILE A 4 -13.03 9.84 19.94
CA ILE A 4 -14.06 9.61 20.97
C ILE A 4 -15.22 8.80 20.39
N THR A 5 -15.59 9.03 19.13
CA THR A 5 -16.57 8.21 18.39
C THR A 5 -16.05 6.78 18.18
N LEU A 6 -14.76 6.63 17.87
CA LEU A 6 -14.06 5.33 17.80
C LEU A 6 -14.06 4.57 19.14
N LEU A 7 -13.93 5.29 20.26
CA LEU A 7 -14.01 4.72 21.62
C LEU A 7 -15.45 4.31 21.99
N ARG A 8 -16.47 5.04 21.49
CA ARG A 8 -17.88 4.70 21.70
C ARG A 8 -18.35 3.48 20.89
N SER A 9 -17.83 3.29 19.67
CA SER A 9 -18.09 2.07 18.88
C SER A 9 -17.42 0.81 19.45
N ALA A 10 -16.48 0.96 20.39
CA ALA A 10 -15.72 -0.15 20.96
C ALA A 10 -16.35 -0.82 22.21
N SER A 11 -17.55 -0.42 22.64
CA SER A 11 -18.29 -1.03 23.77
C SER A 11 -17.46 -1.15 25.08
N LEU A 12 -16.88 -0.06 25.57
CA LEU A 12 -16.15 -0.03 26.85
C LEU A 12 -16.71 1.05 27.77
N PRO A 13 -17.47 0.71 28.84
CA PRO A 13 -17.86 1.66 29.87
C PRO A 13 -16.66 1.98 30.79
N GLY A 14 -16.41 3.27 31.07
CA GLY A 14 -15.49 3.71 32.13
C GLY A 14 -14.19 4.42 31.71
N LEU A 15 -13.90 4.57 30.41
CA LEU A 15 -12.64 5.18 29.96
C LEU A 15 -12.66 6.72 29.83
N SER A 16 -13.83 7.39 29.93
CA SER A 16 -13.92 8.85 29.75
C SER A 16 -13.23 9.64 30.87
N ASP A 17 -13.29 9.13 32.09
CA ASP A 17 -12.85 9.87 33.28
C ASP A 17 -11.35 9.70 33.56
N ALA A 18 -10.73 8.65 33.01
CA ALA A 18 -9.28 8.44 33.06
C ALA A 18 -8.55 9.31 32.02
N LEU A 19 -9.07 9.39 30.78
CA LEU A 19 -8.45 10.18 29.71
C LEU A 19 -8.58 11.70 29.91
N ALA A 20 -9.61 12.17 30.62
CA ALA A 20 -9.74 13.57 30.99
C ALA A 20 -8.66 14.02 32.00
N ARG A 21 -8.18 13.10 32.85
CA ARG A 21 -7.09 13.38 33.80
C ARG A 21 -5.71 13.37 33.12
N ASP A 22 -5.51 12.49 32.14
CA ASP A 22 -4.24 12.38 31.41
C ASP A 22 -4.03 13.48 30.35
N ALA A 23 -5.12 14.05 29.79
CA ALA A 23 -5.02 15.17 28.84
C ALA A 23 -4.39 16.43 29.48
N ALA A 24 -4.59 16.65 30.78
CA ALA A 24 -3.96 17.74 31.52
C ALA A 24 -2.45 17.49 31.77
N ALA A 25 -2.03 16.23 31.87
CA ALA A 25 -0.62 15.87 32.07
C ALA A 25 0.22 16.01 30.80
N VAL A 26 -0.36 15.77 29.62
CA VAL A 26 0.33 15.91 28.32
C VAL A 26 0.65 17.38 27.99
N GLN A 27 -0.12 18.33 28.51
CA GLN A 27 0.12 19.76 28.31
C GLN A 27 1.32 20.29 29.13
N HIS A 28 1.72 19.61 30.20
CA HIS A 28 2.79 20.04 31.10
C HIS A 28 4.19 19.48 30.75
N VAL A 29 4.26 18.42 29.95
CA VAL A 29 5.54 17.78 29.55
C VAL A 29 6.18 18.48 28.33
N CYS A 30 5.45 19.38 27.65
CA CYS A 30 5.91 20.01 26.42
C CYS A 30 6.80 21.27 26.62
N SER A 31 7.26 21.55 27.85
CA SER A 31 8.04 22.78 28.16
C SER A 31 9.39 22.55 28.87
N SER A 32 9.87 21.31 29.04
CA SER A 32 11.09 21.06 29.83
C SER A 32 12.05 20.02 29.23
N CYS A 33 12.31 20.10 27.92
CA CYS A 33 13.36 19.31 27.27
C CYS A 33 14.11 20.13 26.20
N LEU A 34 14.96 21.05 26.66
CA LEU A 34 16.10 21.57 25.89
C LEU A 34 17.38 20.95 26.47
N PRO A 35 18.19 20.20 25.71
CA PRO A 35 19.56 19.92 26.11
C PRO A 35 20.54 20.88 25.43
N SER A 36 21.40 21.42 26.28
CA SER A 36 22.55 22.24 25.99
C SER A 36 23.62 21.53 25.14
N ASN A 37 24.32 22.36 24.39
CA ASN A 37 25.58 22.16 23.71
C ASN A 37 26.58 21.25 24.47
N ASN A 38 26.99 20.10 23.91
CA ASN A 38 28.35 19.59 24.13
C ASN A 38 28.82 18.66 23.00
N LYS A 39 30.12 18.80 22.68
CA LYS A 39 30.82 18.25 21.53
C LYS A 39 31.21 16.77 21.70
N GLU A 40 31.50 16.13 20.56
CA GLU A 40 32.30 14.91 20.35
C GLU A 40 31.70 13.52 20.64
N LYS A 41 31.32 12.80 19.57
CA LYS A 41 32.05 11.62 19.03
C LYS A 41 31.27 11.03 17.83
N LYS A 42 31.74 11.32 16.61
CA LYS A 42 31.26 10.69 15.37
C LYS A 42 31.74 9.24 15.31
N ARG A 43 30.83 8.27 15.48
CA ARG A 43 31.03 6.89 15.01
C ARG A 43 30.28 6.72 13.69
N ARG A 44 31.06 6.55 12.62
CA ARG A 44 30.63 6.39 11.23
C ARG A 44 30.21 4.95 11.01
N TRP A 45 28.91 4.68 10.92
CA TRP A 45 28.41 3.39 10.44
C TRP A 45 28.45 3.40 8.90
N ILE A 46 29.42 2.69 8.33
CA ILE A 46 29.52 2.45 6.89
C ILE A 46 28.56 1.30 6.57
N LEU A 47 27.50 1.61 5.83
CA LEU A 47 26.61 0.62 5.21
C LEU A 47 27.37 -0.07 4.09
N CYS A 48 27.72 -1.34 4.29
CA CYS A 48 28.27 -2.21 3.27
C CYS A 48 27.11 -2.82 2.46
N SER A 49 27.00 -2.44 1.20
CA SER A 49 26.08 -2.99 0.20
C SER A 49 26.63 -4.34 -0.29
N LEU A 50 25.85 -5.40 -0.17
CA LEU A 50 26.17 -6.72 -0.74
C LEU A 50 25.38 -6.90 -2.05
N LYS A 51 26.07 -6.79 -3.18
CA LYS A 51 25.97 -7.68 -4.35
C LYS A 51 27.40 -7.83 -4.94
N TYR A 52 27.85 -9.07 -5.09
CA TYR A 52 29.11 -9.54 -5.71
C TYR A 52 29.30 -8.97 -7.15
N ALA A 53 30.49 -8.74 -7.74
CA ALA A 53 31.90 -8.80 -7.34
C ALA A 53 32.77 -8.12 -8.44
N CYS A 54 33.98 -7.68 -8.07
CA CYS A 54 35.19 -7.51 -8.91
C CYS A 54 35.09 -6.73 -10.25
N LEU A 55 35.54 -5.46 -10.25
CA LEU A 55 36.75 -4.94 -10.92
C LEU A 55 36.79 -3.42 -10.69
N GLY A 56 37.95 -2.92 -10.26
CA GLY A 56 38.11 -1.55 -9.78
C GLY A 56 38.06 -0.48 -10.86
N VAL A 57 37.73 0.73 -10.42
CA VAL A 57 38.43 2.02 -10.61
C VAL A 57 37.49 3.10 -10.01
N ASP A 58 37.94 3.77 -8.95
CA ASP A 58 37.21 4.89 -8.33
C ASP A 58 37.28 6.14 -9.22
N PRO A 59 36.19 6.90 -9.46
CA PRO A 59 36.27 8.22 -10.07
C PRO A 59 36.48 9.33 -9.04
N ALA A 60 37.23 10.36 -9.44
CA ALA A 60 37.69 11.50 -8.64
C ALA A 60 36.55 12.47 -8.19
N PRO A 61 36.76 13.27 -7.12
CA PRO A 61 35.70 14.08 -6.51
C PRO A 61 35.42 15.37 -7.29
N GLY A 62 34.17 15.61 -7.70
CA GLY A 62 33.77 16.89 -8.32
C GLY A 62 32.37 17.03 -8.93
N GLU A 63 31.57 15.96 -9.09
CA GLU A 63 30.25 16.08 -9.73
C GLU A 63 29.07 16.12 -8.75
N ILE A 64 28.18 17.08 -9.00
CA ILE A 64 26.96 17.36 -8.23
C ILE A 64 25.95 16.22 -8.44
N ALA A 65 25.69 15.46 -7.37
CA ALA A 65 24.74 14.35 -7.37
C ALA A 65 23.28 14.85 -7.58
N ARG A 66 22.66 14.47 -8.70
CA ARG A 66 21.20 14.48 -8.83
C ARG A 66 20.64 13.35 -7.97
N THR A 67 19.93 13.70 -6.90
CA THR A 67 19.36 12.75 -5.94
C THR A 67 18.04 12.16 -6.45
N SER A 68 18.14 11.02 -7.13
CA SER A 68 17.12 9.96 -7.17
C SER A 68 17.78 8.70 -7.73
N PRO A 69 17.94 7.60 -6.96
CA PRO A 69 18.47 6.38 -7.53
C PRO A 69 17.33 5.67 -8.24
N VAL A 70 17.02 6.07 -9.47
CA VAL A 70 16.36 5.15 -10.39
C VAL A 70 17.46 4.16 -10.81
N TYR A 71 17.49 3.00 -10.16
CA TYR A 71 18.37 1.92 -10.58
C TYR A 71 17.82 1.33 -11.88
N SER A 72 18.21 1.92 -13.01
CA SER A 72 18.06 1.27 -14.32
C SER A 72 18.96 0.04 -14.32
N SER A 73 18.39 -1.13 -14.05
CA SER A 73 19.08 -2.41 -14.24
C SER A 73 18.48 -3.10 -15.45
N LEU A 74 19.12 -2.90 -16.60
CA LEU A 74 18.96 -3.80 -17.73
C LEU A 74 19.54 -5.16 -17.31
N THR A 75 18.70 -6.19 -17.27
CA THR A 75 19.19 -7.55 -17.07
C THR A 75 19.44 -8.16 -18.44
N VAL A 76 20.71 -8.48 -18.73
CA VAL A 76 21.12 -9.11 -19.99
C VAL A 76 20.94 -10.61 -19.83
N THR A 77 20.09 -11.22 -20.66
CA THR A 77 20.00 -12.67 -20.76
C THR A 77 21.20 -13.22 -21.54
N PRO A 78 21.55 -14.51 -21.41
CA PRO A 78 22.62 -15.14 -22.20
C PRO A 78 22.42 -15.01 -23.73
N ALA A 79 21.21 -14.65 -24.18
CA ALA A 79 20.83 -14.46 -25.58
C ALA A 79 20.92 -13.01 -26.08
N GLY A 80 21.39 -12.05 -25.26
CA GLY A 80 21.60 -10.67 -25.69
C GLY A 80 20.35 -9.79 -25.78
N GLU A 81 19.18 -10.30 -25.36
CA GLU A 81 17.98 -9.46 -25.22
C GLU A 81 18.03 -8.67 -23.92
N ALA A 82 17.97 -7.34 -24.03
CA ALA A 82 17.80 -6.42 -22.92
C ALA A 82 16.39 -6.58 -22.33
N VAL A 83 16.27 -7.32 -21.23
CA VAL A 83 15.00 -7.49 -20.53
C VAL A 83 14.82 -6.30 -19.58
N ILE A 84 13.80 -5.48 -19.86
CA ILE A 84 13.36 -4.38 -19.00
C ILE A 84 12.84 -4.99 -17.68
N SER A 85 13.38 -4.54 -16.55
CA SER A 85 12.94 -4.98 -15.21
C SER A 85 11.47 -4.67 -14.95
N SER A 86 10.85 -5.44 -14.07
CA SER A 86 9.47 -5.19 -13.66
C SER A 86 9.31 -3.83 -12.98
N GLU A 87 10.32 -3.41 -12.21
CA GLU A 87 10.36 -2.07 -11.60
C GLU A 87 10.30 -0.95 -12.65
N GLN A 88 11.05 -1.07 -13.75
CA GLN A 88 11.04 -0.05 -14.80
C GLN A 88 9.69 -0.01 -15.53
N LYS A 89 9.10 -1.17 -15.85
CA LYS A 89 7.76 -1.24 -16.47
C LYS A 89 6.70 -0.56 -15.61
N VAL A 90 6.74 -0.82 -14.30
CA VAL A 90 5.82 -0.22 -13.33
C VAL A 90 6.08 1.28 -13.18
N TYR A 91 7.33 1.71 -13.18
CA TYR A 91 7.69 3.12 -13.15
C TYR A 91 7.13 3.89 -14.35
N ASP A 92 7.12 3.29 -15.55
CA ASP A 92 6.51 3.91 -16.73
C ASP A 92 5.00 4.12 -16.55
N VAL A 93 4.31 3.23 -15.83
CA VAL A 93 2.90 3.42 -15.46
C VAL A 93 2.78 4.60 -14.48
N VAL A 94 3.64 4.67 -13.45
CA VAL A 94 3.68 5.79 -12.50
C VAL A 94 3.84 7.14 -13.22
N LEU A 95 4.73 7.23 -14.21
CA LEU A 95 4.92 8.45 -15.00
C LEU A 95 3.64 8.85 -15.73
N LYS A 96 2.94 7.89 -16.34
CA LYS A 96 1.66 8.14 -17.02
C LYS A 96 0.59 8.61 -16.04
N GLN A 97 0.45 7.95 -14.90
CA GLN A 97 -0.52 8.33 -13.86
C GLN A 97 -0.26 9.74 -13.32
N ALA A 98 1.01 10.06 -13.06
CA ALA A 98 1.41 11.39 -12.61
C ALA A 98 1.11 12.47 -13.66
N ALA A 99 1.39 12.20 -14.94
CA ALA A 99 1.09 13.12 -16.03
C ALA A 99 -0.42 13.35 -16.20
N LEU A 100 -1.24 12.30 -16.09
CA LEU A 100 -2.69 12.39 -16.16
C LEU A 100 -3.24 13.24 -15.01
N LEU A 101 -2.80 13.01 -13.77
CA LEU A 101 -3.23 13.82 -12.63
C LEU A 101 -2.81 15.29 -12.80
N LYS A 102 -1.57 15.57 -13.21
CA LYS A 102 -1.10 16.93 -13.52
C LYS A 102 -1.98 17.63 -14.55
N ARG A 103 -2.46 16.91 -15.58
CA ARG A 103 -3.36 17.47 -16.61
C ARG A 103 -4.73 17.84 -16.05
N HIS A 104 -5.26 17.07 -15.10
CA HIS A 104 -6.54 17.37 -14.43
C HIS A 104 -6.43 18.50 -13.40
N LEU A 105 -5.26 18.68 -12.78
CA LEU A 105 -5.01 19.77 -11.84
C LEU A 105 -4.80 21.13 -12.53
N ARG A 106 -4.56 21.16 -13.85
CA ARG A 106 -4.53 22.41 -14.62
C ARG A 106 -5.97 22.95 -14.77
N PRO A 107 -6.18 24.28 -14.66
CA PRO A 107 -7.48 24.87 -14.93
C PRO A 107 -7.92 24.50 -16.35
N GLN A 108 -8.98 23.72 -16.48
CA GLN A 108 -9.61 23.43 -17.76
C GLN A 108 -10.75 24.44 -18.00
N PRO A 109 -10.94 24.94 -19.23
CA PRO A 109 -12.16 25.65 -19.57
C PRO A 109 -13.36 24.72 -19.31
N HIS A 110 -14.35 25.23 -18.57
CA HIS A 110 -15.50 24.49 -18.05
C HIS A 110 -16.07 23.48 -19.07
N THR A 111 -15.72 22.21 -18.90
CA THR A 111 -16.39 21.10 -19.58
C THR A 111 -17.16 20.36 -18.50
N ILE A 112 -18.47 20.52 -18.52
CA ILE A 112 -19.39 19.82 -17.62
C ILE A 112 -19.36 18.34 -18.02
N PRO A 113 -19.00 17.41 -17.12
CA PRO A 113 -19.12 15.99 -17.41
C PRO A 113 -20.60 15.66 -17.64
N ILE A 114 -20.90 15.13 -18.82
CA ILE A 114 -22.23 14.59 -19.13
C ILE A 114 -22.33 13.26 -18.38
N VAL A 115 -22.98 13.28 -17.22
CA VAL A 115 -23.48 12.07 -16.57
C VAL A 115 -24.65 11.57 -17.41
N PRO A 116 -24.61 10.36 -17.99
CA PRO A 116 -25.80 9.75 -18.57
C PRO A 116 -26.88 9.71 -17.50
N LYS A 117 -27.99 10.39 -17.75
CA LYS A 117 -29.14 10.39 -16.87
C LYS A 117 -29.75 8.99 -16.86
N ASP A 118 -30.08 8.59 -15.63
CA ASP A 118 -31.04 7.57 -15.26
C ASP A 118 -30.55 6.11 -15.29
N LEU A 119 -29.67 5.78 -14.32
CA LEU A 119 -29.93 4.56 -13.55
C LEU A 119 -31.13 4.89 -12.66
N ASP A 120 -32.19 4.11 -12.75
CA ASP A 120 -33.39 4.20 -11.89
C ASP A 120 -33.06 3.67 -10.48
N LEU A 121 -31.97 4.19 -9.90
CA LEU A 121 -31.66 4.01 -8.50
C LEU A 121 -32.70 4.84 -7.74
N PRO A 122 -33.36 4.26 -6.71
CA PRO A 122 -34.22 5.03 -5.81
C PRO A 122 -33.49 6.32 -5.38
N ARG A 123 -34.20 7.39 -4.98
CA ARG A 123 -33.57 8.65 -4.50
C ARG A 123 -32.50 8.48 -3.39
N ASN A 124 -32.38 7.28 -2.79
CA ASN A 124 -31.36 6.88 -1.82
C ASN A 124 -30.37 5.80 -2.31
N GLY A 125 -30.42 5.36 -3.56
CA GLY A 125 -29.70 4.19 -4.06
C GLY A 125 -28.18 4.34 -4.05
N LEU A 126 -27.65 5.53 -4.37
CA LEU A 126 -26.21 5.79 -4.26
C LEU A 126 -25.72 5.82 -2.81
N LYS A 127 -26.52 6.36 -1.88
CA LYS A 127 -26.20 6.34 -0.45
C LYS A 127 -26.18 4.91 0.09
N GLN A 128 -27.17 4.09 -0.32
CA GLN A 128 -27.23 2.68 0.02
C GLN A 128 -26.06 1.90 -0.58
N ALA A 129 -25.66 2.19 -1.82
CA ALA A 129 -24.50 1.60 -2.47
C ALA A 129 -23.22 1.84 -1.66
N TYR A 130 -22.92 3.10 -1.30
CA TYR A 130 -21.76 3.41 -0.45
C TYR A 130 -21.86 2.78 0.94
N HIS A 131 -23.05 2.72 1.54
CA HIS A 131 -23.25 2.04 2.83
C HIS A 131 -22.89 0.55 2.70
N ARG A 132 -23.36 -0.11 1.64
CA ARG A 132 -23.03 -1.51 1.37
C ARG A 132 -21.53 -1.70 1.13
N CYS A 133 -20.87 -0.76 0.44
CA CYS A 133 -19.42 -0.78 0.32
C CYS A 133 -18.71 -0.71 1.68
N GLY A 134 -19.23 0.11 2.60
CA GLY A 134 -18.74 0.22 3.96
C GLY A 134 -18.90 -1.08 4.77
N GLU A 135 -20.06 -1.73 4.69
CA GLU A 135 -20.33 -3.02 5.35
C GLU A 135 -19.35 -4.10 4.87
N ILE A 136 -19.14 -4.21 3.56
CA ILE A 136 -18.18 -5.17 2.97
C ILE A 136 -16.75 -4.84 3.44
N CYS A 137 -16.37 -3.57 3.45
CA CYS A 137 -15.05 -3.15 3.94
C CYS A 137 -14.82 -3.52 5.42
N GLU A 138 -15.83 -3.32 6.26
CA GLU A 138 -15.79 -3.68 7.69
C GLU A 138 -15.64 -5.18 7.91
N GLU A 139 -16.39 -5.98 7.14
CA GLU A 139 -16.40 -7.45 7.21
C GLU A 139 -15.03 -8.04 6.86
N TYR A 140 -14.48 -7.65 5.71
CA TYR A 140 -13.29 -8.29 5.14
C TYR A 140 -11.96 -7.65 5.58
N ALA A 141 -11.93 -6.36 5.94
CA ALA A 141 -10.68 -5.64 6.23
C ALA A 141 -10.75 -4.74 7.46
N LYS A 142 -11.03 -5.32 8.64
CA LYS A 142 -11.13 -4.62 9.94
C LYS A 142 -10.07 -3.55 10.22
N THR A 143 -8.79 -3.83 9.94
CA THR A 143 -7.70 -2.85 10.16
C THR A 143 -7.77 -1.69 9.17
N PHE A 144 -8.06 -1.99 7.90
CA PHE A 144 -8.21 -0.99 6.86
C PHE A 144 -9.45 -0.12 7.10
N TYR A 145 -10.60 -0.76 7.39
CA TYR A 145 -11.85 -0.08 7.74
C TYR A 145 -11.67 0.91 8.88
N LEU A 146 -10.99 0.52 9.97
CA LEU A 146 -10.64 1.42 11.08
C LEU A 146 -9.88 2.67 10.59
N GLY A 147 -8.94 2.50 9.67
CA GLY A 147 -8.21 3.61 9.05
C GLY A 147 -9.12 4.52 8.22
N THR A 148 -10.06 3.95 7.46
CA THR A 148 -11.02 4.74 6.65
C THR A 148 -11.96 5.59 7.51
N MET A 149 -12.23 5.19 8.76
CA MET A 149 -13.01 6.00 9.70
C MET A 149 -12.34 7.31 10.11
N LEU A 150 -11.03 7.46 9.86
CA LEU A 150 -10.26 8.68 10.07
C LEU A 150 -10.31 9.62 8.85
N MET A 151 -10.86 9.19 7.71
CA MET A 151 -11.00 9.99 6.50
C MET A 151 -12.23 10.91 6.57
N THR A 152 -12.25 11.95 5.74
CA THR A 152 -13.48 12.70 5.44
C THR A 152 -14.53 11.78 4.80
N GLU A 153 -15.80 12.16 4.88
CA GLU A 153 -16.91 11.34 4.37
C GLU A 153 -16.76 11.01 2.88
N ASP A 154 -16.42 12.00 2.05
CA ASP A 154 -16.27 11.80 0.60
C ASP A 154 -15.10 10.86 0.26
N ARG A 155 -13.95 11.03 0.92
CA ARG A 155 -12.77 10.17 0.71
C ARG A 155 -13.03 8.75 1.20
N ARG A 156 -13.70 8.61 2.36
CA ARG A 156 -14.07 7.32 2.93
C ARG A 156 -14.94 6.53 1.95
N ARG A 157 -15.99 7.18 1.41
CA ARG A 157 -16.90 6.59 0.43
C ARG A 157 -16.17 6.14 -0.84
N ALA A 158 -15.34 7.01 -1.40
CA ALA A 158 -14.54 6.69 -2.57
C ALA A 158 -13.59 5.50 -2.34
N ILE A 159 -12.91 5.47 -1.20
CA ILE A 159 -12.01 4.37 -0.85
C ILE A 159 -12.76 3.06 -0.59
N TRP A 160 -13.97 3.11 -0.01
CA TRP A 160 -14.81 1.91 0.11
C TRP A 160 -15.24 1.38 -1.25
N ALA A 161 -15.62 2.25 -2.19
CA ALA A 161 -15.99 1.82 -3.54
C ALA A 161 -14.81 1.17 -4.29
N ILE A 162 -13.62 1.78 -4.22
CA ILE A 162 -12.38 1.22 -4.77
C ILE A 162 -12.07 -0.13 -4.12
N TYR A 163 -12.07 -0.19 -2.78
CA TYR A 163 -11.78 -1.42 -2.04
C TYR A 163 -12.73 -2.56 -2.43
N VAL A 164 -14.04 -2.28 -2.51
CA VAL A 164 -15.02 -3.31 -2.86
C VAL A 164 -14.87 -3.77 -4.30
N TRP A 165 -14.52 -2.88 -5.23
CA TRP A 165 -14.19 -3.32 -6.59
C TRP A 165 -12.96 -4.23 -6.59
N CYS A 166 -11.87 -3.84 -5.90
CA CYS A 166 -10.67 -4.68 -5.77
C CYS A 166 -11.01 -6.03 -5.15
N ARG A 167 -11.84 -6.06 -4.11
CA ARG A 167 -12.26 -7.29 -3.44
C ARG A 167 -13.06 -8.20 -4.35
N ARG A 168 -14.02 -7.66 -5.11
CA ARG A 168 -14.81 -8.43 -6.07
C ARG A 168 -13.92 -8.99 -7.19
N THR A 169 -12.92 -8.24 -7.63
CA THR A 169 -11.93 -8.69 -8.61
C THR A 169 -11.09 -9.85 -8.06
N ASP A 170 -10.58 -9.73 -6.84
CA ASP A 170 -9.83 -10.78 -6.12
C ASP A 170 -10.66 -12.06 -5.91
N GLU A 171 -11.92 -11.94 -5.51
CA GLU A 171 -12.82 -13.08 -5.30
C GLU A 171 -13.13 -13.89 -6.57
N LEU A 172 -12.90 -13.34 -7.77
CA LEU A 172 -13.01 -14.12 -9.01
C LEU A 172 -11.98 -15.26 -9.07
N VAL A 173 -10.79 -15.06 -8.50
CA VAL A 173 -9.67 -16.01 -8.57
C VAL A 173 -9.33 -16.65 -7.23
N ASP A 174 -9.75 -16.04 -6.12
CA ASP A 174 -9.49 -16.51 -4.75
C ASP A 174 -10.75 -16.93 -3.98
N GLY A 175 -11.95 -16.70 -4.54
CA GLY A 175 -13.22 -17.05 -3.91
C GLY A 175 -13.57 -18.54 -3.97
N PRO A 176 -14.69 -18.97 -3.33
CA PRO A 176 -15.14 -20.36 -3.32
C PRO A 176 -15.34 -20.99 -4.71
N ASN A 177 -15.60 -20.15 -5.72
CA ASN A 177 -15.82 -20.56 -7.10
C ASN A 177 -14.57 -20.43 -7.99
N ALA A 178 -13.40 -20.13 -7.41
CA ALA A 178 -12.15 -19.91 -8.13
C ALA A 178 -11.76 -21.09 -9.04
N SER A 179 -12.02 -22.33 -8.62
CA SER A 179 -11.74 -23.53 -9.42
C SER A 179 -12.56 -23.63 -10.72
N HIS A 180 -13.62 -22.82 -10.85
CA HIS A 180 -14.52 -22.80 -11.99
C HIS A 180 -14.39 -21.52 -12.83
N ILE A 181 -13.52 -20.59 -12.44
CA ILE A 181 -13.31 -19.35 -13.19
C ILE A 181 -12.59 -19.67 -14.50
N THR A 182 -13.04 -19.07 -15.59
CA THR A 182 -12.40 -19.20 -16.90
C THR A 182 -11.74 -17.88 -17.28
N PRO A 183 -10.72 -17.88 -18.17
CA PRO A 183 -10.19 -16.63 -18.73
C PRO A 183 -11.30 -15.71 -19.27
N SER A 184 -12.34 -16.28 -19.88
CA SER A 184 -13.50 -15.53 -20.39
C SER A 184 -14.26 -14.75 -19.31
N ALA A 185 -14.21 -15.18 -18.05
CA ALA A 185 -14.84 -14.44 -16.95
C ALA A 185 -14.08 -13.15 -16.64
N LEU A 186 -12.75 -13.16 -16.71
CA LEU A 186 -11.92 -11.97 -16.57
C LEU A 186 -12.10 -11.02 -17.76
N ASP A 187 -12.30 -11.54 -18.97
CA ASP A 187 -12.60 -10.70 -20.14
C ASP A 187 -13.97 -10.01 -20.01
N ARG A 188 -14.99 -10.71 -19.48
CA ARG A 188 -16.28 -10.09 -19.14
C ARG A 188 -16.14 -9.05 -18.03
N TRP A 189 -15.27 -9.30 -17.05
CA TRP A 189 -15.00 -8.36 -15.97
C TRP A 189 -14.28 -7.09 -16.46
N GLU A 190 -13.32 -7.24 -17.39
CA GLU A 190 -12.66 -6.10 -18.03
C GLU A 190 -13.63 -5.29 -18.90
N LYS A 191 -14.50 -5.96 -19.69
CA LYS A 191 -15.57 -5.24 -20.41
C LYS A 191 -16.50 -4.48 -19.44
N ARG A 192 -16.86 -5.10 -18.32
CA ARG A 192 -17.67 -4.46 -17.28
C ARG A 192 -16.96 -3.21 -16.75
N LEU A 193 -15.66 -3.28 -16.48
CA LEU A 193 -14.85 -2.13 -16.08
C LEU A 193 -14.91 -0.99 -17.12
N ASP A 194 -14.78 -1.28 -18.42
CA ASP A 194 -14.90 -0.26 -19.47
C ASP A 194 -16.28 0.41 -19.47
N ASP A 195 -17.35 -0.38 -19.26
CA ASP A 195 -18.71 0.14 -19.11
C ASP A 195 -18.83 1.06 -17.87
N LEU A 196 -18.18 0.74 -16.74
CA LEU A 196 -18.18 1.60 -15.54
C LEU A 196 -17.53 2.97 -15.79
N PHE A 197 -16.39 2.99 -16.47
CA PHE A 197 -15.66 4.20 -16.82
C PHE A 197 -16.38 5.05 -17.89
N THR A 198 -17.39 4.48 -18.55
CA THR A 198 -18.29 5.20 -19.48
C THR A 198 -19.68 5.47 -18.88
N GLY A 199 -19.84 5.30 -17.56
CA GLY A 199 -21.06 5.66 -16.84
C GLY A 199 -22.18 4.63 -16.91
N ARG A 200 -21.89 3.36 -17.20
CA ARG A 200 -22.85 2.25 -17.30
C ARG A 200 -22.63 1.19 -16.20
N PRO A 201 -23.09 1.43 -14.96
CA PRO A 201 -23.00 0.45 -13.88
C PRO A 201 -24.00 -0.71 -14.05
N TYR A 202 -23.62 -1.91 -13.64
CA TYR A 202 -24.49 -3.10 -13.72
C TYR A 202 -25.20 -3.41 -12.38
N ASP A 203 -24.71 -2.90 -11.26
CA ASP A 203 -25.34 -3.07 -9.93
C ASP A 203 -25.04 -1.87 -9.00
N MET A 204 -25.47 -1.97 -7.73
CA MET A 204 -25.26 -0.90 -6.76
C MET A 204 -23.79 -0.64 -6.44
N LEU A 205 -22.94 -1.66 -6.39
CA LEU A 205 -21.52 -1.51 -6.04
C LEU A 205 -20.77 -0.86 -7.20
N ASP A 206 -21.13 -1.22 -8.42
CA ASP A 206 -20.70 -0.56 -9.64
C ASP A 206 -21.12 0.92 -9.67
N ALA A 207 -22.34 1.23 -9.23
CA ALA A 207 -22.83 2.61 -9.17
C ALA A 207 -22.00 3.46 -8.20
N ALA A 208 -21.59 2.92 -7.05
CA ALA A 208 -20.70 3.61 -6.12
C ALA A 208 -19.32 3.89 -6.76
N LEU A 209 -18.75 2.93 -7.49
CA LEU A 209 -17.47 3.13 -8.17
C LEU A 209 -17.60 4.13 -9.34
N SER A 210 -18.65 4.02 -10.15
CA SER A 210 -18.89 4.94 -11.28
C SER A 210 -19.07 6.38 -10.79
N ASP A 211 -19.83 6.60 -9.71
CA ASP A 211 -19.92 7.91 -9.05
C ASP A 211 -18.56 8.38 -8.51
N THR A 212 -17.77 7.48 -7.92
CA THR A 212 -16.41 7.80 -7.44
C THR A 212 -15.50 8.27 -8.59
N ILE A 213 -15.46 7.55 -9.71
CA ILE A 213 -14.63 7.89 -10.88
C ILE A 213 -15.07 9.21 -11.51
N SER A 214 -16.36 9.57 -11.42
CA SER A 214 -16.85 10.87 -11.92
C SER A 214 -16.37 12.06 -11.08
N LYS A 215 -16.06 11.84 -9.79
CA LYS A 215 -15.68 12.89 -8.82
C LYS A 215 -14.17 13.05 -8.65
N PHE A 216 -13.41 12.00 -8.88
CA PHE A 216 -11.96 11.98 -8.69
C PHE A 216 -11.28 11.65 -10.02
N PRO A 217 -10.15 12.29 -10.38
CA PRO A 217 -9.44 12.05 -11.64
C PRO A 217 -8.65 10.73 -11.59
N ILE A 218 -9.38 9.62 -11.48
CA ILE A 218 -8.85 8.26 -11.41
C ILE A 218 -8.77 7.71 -12.83
N ASP A 219 -7.60 7.18 -13.20
CA ASP A 219 -7.40 6.54 -14.50
C ASP A 219 -7.83 5.07 -14.47
N ILE A 220 -8.19 4.55 -15.63
CA ILE A 220 -8.62 3.15 -15.80
C ILE A 220 -7.44 2.17 -15.75
N GLN A 221 -6.21 2.61 -16.09
CA GLN A 221 -5.09 1.69 -16.28
C GLN A 221 -4.77 0.86 -15.02
N PRO A 222 -4.71 1.40 -13.79
CA PRO A 222 -4.47 0.58 -12.60
C PRO A 222 -5.52 -0.52 -12.39
N PHE A 223 -6.76 -0.32 -12.83
CA PHE A 223 -7.82 -1.33 -12.75
C PHE A 223 -7.58 -2.46 -13.75
N ARG A 224 -7.21 -2.12 -14.99
CA ARG A 224 -6.83 -3.12 -16.01
C ARG A 224 -5.61 -3.92 -15.58
N ASP A 225 -4.61 -3.25 -15.02
CA ASP A 225 -3.40 -3.89 -14.50
C ASP A 225 -3.75 -4.87 -13.37
N MET A 226 -4.69 -4.53 -12.46
CA MET A 226 -5.14 -5.48 -11.45
C MET A 226 -5.83 -6.72 -12.06
N ILE A 227 -6.65 -6.55 -13.10
CA ILE A 227 -7.27 -7.68 -13.83
C ILE A 227 -6.19 -8.55 -14.48
N GLU A 228 -5.14 -7.96 -15.03
CA GLU A 228 -4.01 -8.69 -15.60
C GLU A 228 -3.25 -9.51 -14.54
N GLY A 229 -3.12 -8.97 -13.32
CA GLY A 229 -2.64 -9.74 -12.16
C GLY A 229 -3.47 -10.99 -11.91
N MET A 230 -4.81 -10.84 -11.89
CA MET A 230 -5.72 -11.96 -11.68
C MET A 230 -5.59 -13.02 -12.78
N ARG A 231 -5.35 -12.63 -14.04
CA ARG A 231 -5.09 -13.60 -15.13
C ARG A 231 -3.86 -14.45 -14.87
N SER A 232 -2.81 -13.84 -14.32
CA SER A 232 -1.57 -14.55 -13.94
C SER A 232 -1.81 -15.51 -12.77
N ASP A 233 -2.63 -15.12 -11.79
CA ASP A 233 -2.95 -15.93 -10.60
C ASP A 233 -3.73 -17.21 -10.87
N LEU A 234 -4.37 -17.31 -12.04
CA LEU A 234 -5.04 -18.55 -12.49
C LEU A 234 -4.07 -19.70 -12.74
N ARG A 235 -2.78 -19.40 -12.98
CA ARG A 235 -1.80 -20.41 -13.42
C ARG A 235 -0.54 -20.42 -12.56
N LYS A 236 -0.14 -19.28 -12.02
CA LYS A 236 1.15 -19.11 -11.37
C LYS A 236 1.08 -19.39 -9.88
N THR A 237 1.87 -20.35 -9.43
CA THR A 237 1.96 -20.75 -8.01
C THR A 237 3.34 -20.54 -7.40
N ARG A 238 4.33 -20.17 -8.22
CA ARG A 238 5.75 -19.97 -7.86
C ARG A 238 6.33 -18.76 -8.59
N TYR A 239 7.29 -18.10 -7.95
CA TYR A 239 7.96 -16.90 -8.47
C TYR A 239 9.46 -17.13 -8.53
N LYS A 240 10.03 -17.04 -9.73
CA LYS A 240 11.44 -17.39 -9.96
C LYS A 240 12.39 -16.53 -9.12
N ASN A 241 12.09 -15.24 -9.04
CA ASN A 241 12.92 -14.25 -8.38
C ASN A 241 12.08 -13.07 -7.85
N PHE A 242 12.74 -12.13 -7.17
CA PHE A 242 12.05 -10.96 -6.63
C PHE A 242 11.48 -10.04 -7.72
N ASP A 243 12.03 -10.00 -8.93
CA ASP A 243 11.48 -9.17 -10.02
C ASP A 243 10.08 -9.65 -10.43
N GLU A 244 9.89 -10.96 -10.56
CA GLU A 244 8.56 -11.54 -10.79
C GLU A 244 7.61 -11.31 -9.61
N LEU A 245 8.10 -11.43 -8.38
CA LEU A 245 7.30 -11.17 -7.18
C LEU A 245 6.90 -9.69 -7.06
N TYR A 246 7.81 -8.78 -7.45
CA TYR A 246 7.55 -7.35 -7.47
C TYR A 246 6.42 -7.03 -8.44
N MET A 247 6.44 -7.60 -9.65
CA MET A 247 5.35 -7.41 -10.63
C MET A 247 4.01 -7.93 -10.09
N TYR A 248 4.02 -9.07 -9.39
CA TYR A 248 2.82 -9.56 -8.73
C TYR A 248 2.31 -8.58 -7.67
N CYS A 249 3.18 -8.14 -6.76
CA CYS A 249 2.85 -7.15 -5.74
C CYS A 249 2.32 -5.84 -6.35
N TYR A 250 2.86 -5.43 -7.50
CA TYR A 250 2.35 -4.30 -8.26
C TYR A 250 0.89 -4.53 -8.65
N TYR A 251 0.59 -5.62 -9.36
CA TYR A 251 -0.75 -5.86 -9.88
C TYR A 251 -1.81 -5.94 -8.78
N VAL A 252 -1.53 -6.63 -7.67
CA VAL A 252 -2.56 -6.91 -6.65
C VAL A 252 -2.66 -5.86 -5.53
N ALA A 253 -1.65 -4.98 -5.39
CA ALA A 253 -1.64 -3.99 -4.31
C ALA A 253 -1.02 -2.64 -4.71
N GLY A 254 0.01 -2.63 -5.56
CA GLY A 254 0.58 -1.39 -6.09
C GLY A 254 -0.45 -0.57 -6.87
N THR A 255 -1.24 -1.23 -7.71
CA THR A 255 -2.37 -0.64 -8.46
C THR A 255 -3.37 0.05 -7.52
N VAL A 256 -3.71 -0.56 -6.39
CA VAL A 256 -4.60 0.03 -5.36
C VAL A 256 -4.02 1.32 -4.79
N GLY A 257 -2.69 1.36 -4.60
CA GLY A 257 -1.97 2.58 -4.25
C GLY A 257 -2.17 3.68 -5.31
N LEU A 258 -2.00 3.35 -6.59
CA LEU A 258 -2.19 4.30 -7.70
C LEU A 258 -3.65 4.80 -7.79
N MET A 259 -4.64 3.92 -7.64
CA MET A 259 -6.08 4.29 -7.62
C MET A 259 -6.41 5.27 -6.49
N SER A 260 -5.68 5.19 -5.37
CA SER A 260 -5.97 5.94 -4.16
C SER A 260 -5.39 7.36 -4.17
N VAL A 261 -4.32 7.63 -4.92
CA VAL A 261 -3.66 8.96 -4.93
C VAL A 261 -4.60 10.10 -5.31
N PRO A 262 -5.43 10.01 -6.38
CA PRO A 262 -6.39 11.05 -6.72
C PRO A 262 -7.40 11.34 -5.61
N VAL A 263 -7.80 10.32 -4.84
CA VAL A 263 -8.74 10.45 -3.72
C VAL A 263 -8.06 11.11 -2.52
N MET A 264 -6.82 10.70 -2.22
CA MET A 264 -6.06 11.26 -1.10
C MET A 264 -5.67 12.72 -1.33
N GLY A 265 -5.39 13.08 -2.59
CA GLY A 265 -4.95 14.42 -2.97
C GLY A 265 -3.52 14.74 -2.51
N ILE A 266 -2.89 15.67 -3.23
CA ILE A 266 -1.58 16.22 -2.89
C ILE A 266 -1.80 17.56 -2.18
N ALA A 267 -0.98 17.87 -1.19
CA ALA A 267 -1.08 19.16 -0.48
C ALA A 267 -0.74 20.31 -1.43
N PRO A 268 -1.53 21.40 -1.48
CA PRO A 268 -1.22 22.55 -2.34
C PRO A 268 0.18 23.14 -2.11
N GLU A 269 0.67 23.06 -0.88
CA GLU A 269 1.98 23.55 -0.46
C GLU A 269 3.13 22.54 -0.67
N SER A 270 2.84 21.31 -1.11
CA SER A 270 3.85 20.30 -1.41
C SER A 270 4.74 20.74 -2.58
N LYS A 271 6.05 20.59 -2.43
CA LYS A 271 7.04 20.76 -3.52
C LYS A 271 7.45 19.43 -4.14
N ALA A 272 6.87 18.32 -3.70
CA ALA A 272 7.16 17.01 -4.26
C ALA A 272 6.58 16.91 -5.68
N THR A 273 7.26 16.17 -6.56
CA THR A 273 6.71 15.89 -7.88
C THR A 273 5.53 14.93 -7.74
N THR A 274 4.52 15.06 -8.60
CA THR A 274 3.41 14.10 -8.63
C THR A 274 3.91 12.67 -8.85
N GLU A 275 4.97 12.48 -9.67
CA GLU A 275 5.64 11.18 -9.83
C GLU A 275 6.06 10.60 -8.47
N SER A 276 6.76 11.39 -7.65
CA SER A 276 7.27 10.91 -6.36
C SER A 276 6.17 10.51 -5.38
N VAL A 277 5.01 11.18 -5.42
CA VAL A 277 3.85 10.82 -4.58
C VAL A 277 3.24 9.50 -5.06
N TYR A 278 3.12 9.30 -6.38
CA TYR A 278 2.67 8.01 -6.93
C TYR A 278 3.67 6.88 -6.65
N SER A 279 4.98 7.11 -6.76
CA SER A 279 6.01 6.14 -6.37
C SER A 279 5.90 5.74 -4.90
N ALA A 280 5.67 6.71 -4.00
CA ALA A 280 5.47 6.41 -2.59
C ALA A 280 4.17 5.63 -2.30
N ALA A 281 3.08 5.94 -3.03
CA ALA A 281 1.83 5.17 -2.93
C ALA A 281 1.98 3.74 -3.46
N LEU A 282 2.70 3.58 -4.57
CA LEU A 282 3.12 2.27 -5.10
C LEU A 282 3.92 1.51 -4.05
N ALA A 283 4.97 2.13 -3.49
CA ALA A 283 5.80 1.52 -2.46
C ALA A 283 4.98 1.07 -1.24
N LEU A 284 3.96 1.83 -0.83
CA LEU A 284 3.05 1.42 0.24
C LEU A 284 2.25 0.16 -0.13
N GLY A 285 1.75 0.09 -1.37
CA GLY A 285 1.06 -1.09 -1.89
C GLY A 285 1.98 -2.33 -1.89
N ILE A 286 3.19 -2.19 -2.42
CA ILE A 286 4.20 -3.25 -2.42
C ILE A 286 4.53 -3.70 -0.99
N ALA A 287 4.77 -2.76 -0.07
CA ALA A 287 5.08 -3.06 1.33
C ALA A 287 3.96 -3.85 2.01
N ASN A 288 2.70 -3.44 1.79
CA ASN A 288 1.54 -4.14 2.34
C ASN A 288 1.42 -5.56 1.78
N GLN A 289 1.66 -5.75 0.47
CA GLN A 289 1.54 -7.08 -0.13
C GLN A 289 2.68 -8.01 0.29
N LEU A 290 3.91 -7.51 0.35
CA LEU A 290 5.02 -8.28 0.94
C LEU A 290 4.72 -8.66 2.38
N THR A 291 4.10 -7.76 3.16
CA THR A 291 3.68 -8.07 4.53
C THR A 291 2.61 -9.16 4.59
N ASN A 292 1.65 -9.16 3.66
CA ASN A 292 0.65 -10.23 3.55
C ASN A 292 1.32 -11.58 3.25
N ILE A 293 2.17 -11.63 2.22
CA ILE A 293 2.94 -12.83 1.85
C ILE A 293 3.75 -13.36 3.03
N LEU A 294 4.44 -12.49 3.76
CA LEU A 294 5.24 -12.89 4.91
C LEU A 294 4.40 -13.31 6.13
N ARG A 295 3.18 -12.78 6.28
CA ARG A 295 2.28 -13.16 7.37
C ARG A 295 1.59 -14.50 7.11
N ASP A 296 1.25 -14.79 5.85
CA ASP A 296 0.30 -15.82 5.48
C ASP A 296 0.97 -17.06 4.83
N VAL A 297 2.31 -17.21 4.92
CA VAL A 297 3.08 -18.33 4.34
C VAL A 297 2.45 -19.70 4.55
N GLY A 298 2.04 -20.04 5.77
CA GLY A 298 1.43 -21.35 6.04
C GLY A 298 0.05 -21.52 5.42
N GLU A 299 -0.74 -20.45 5.33
CA GLU A 299 -2.05 -20.46 4.67
C GLU A 299 -1.91 -20.64 3.16
N ASP A 300 -0.97 -19.91 2.56
CA ASP A 300 -0.62 -20.03 1.14
C ASP A 300 -0.11 -21.44 0.81
N ALA A 301 0.78 -21.99 1.66
CA ALA A 301 1.34 -23.33 1.48
C ALA A 301 0.25 -24.42 1.50
N ARG A 302 -0.76 -24.30 2.38
CA ARG A 302 -1.92 -25.22 2.40
C ARG A 302 -2.77 -25.14 1.13
N ARG A 303 -2.74 -24.01 0.42
CA ARG A 303 -3.36 -23.81 -0.90
C ARG A 303 -2.44 -24.21 -2.06
N GLY A 304 -1.26 -24.78 -1.78
CA GLY A 304 -0.26 -25.15 -2.78
C GLY A 304 0.52 -23.97 -3.37
N ARG A 305 0.44 -22.78 -2.78
CA ARG A 305 1.06 -21.54 -3.27
C ARG A 305 2.31 -21.19 -2.44
N ILE A 306 3.35 -20.71 -3.12
CA ILE A 306 4.57 -20.16 -2.48
C ILE A 306 4.96 -18.92 -3.25
N TYR A 307 4.66 -17.76 -2.67
CA TYR A 307 4.97 -16.44 -3.24
C TYR A 307 6.44 -16.05 -3.09
N LEU A 308 7.14 -16.65 -2.12
CA LEU A 308 8.53 -16.34 -1.81
C LEU A 308 9.46 -16.61 -3.02
N PRO A 309 10.44 -15.73 -3.30
CA PRO A 309 11.33 -15.90 -4.46
C PRO A 309 12.12 -17.21 -4.38
N GLN A 310 12.02 -18.02 -5.43
CA GLN A 310 12.58 -19.37 -5.47
C GLN A 310 14.12 -19.37 -5.50
N ASP A 311 14.73 -18.42 -6.17
CA ASP A 311 16.19 -18.19 -6.16
C ASP A 311 16.71 -17.88 -4.74
N GLU A 312 16.01 -17.03 -4.00
CA GLU A 312 16.41 -16.63 -2.64
C GLU A 312 16.13 -17.72 -1.60
N LEU A 313 15.11 -18.55 -1.82
CA LEU A 313 14.88 -19.77 -1.03
C LEU A 313 16.03 -20.76 -1.25
N ALA A 314 16.40 -21.00 -2.51
CA ALA A 314 17.52 -21.87 -2.86
C ALA A 314 18.86 -21.37 -2.28
N GLU A 315 19.13 -20.06 -2.36
CA GLU A 315 20.31 -19.43 -1.73
C GLU A 315 20.33 -19.63 -0.21
N ALA A 316 19.16 -19.63 0.44
CA ALA A 316 19.02 -19.93 1.87
C ALA A 316 19.14 -21.43 2.20
N GLY A 317 19.24 -22.30 1.18
CA GLY A 317 19.22 -23.75 1.33
C GLY A 317 17.87 -24.27 1.84
N LEU A 318 16.78 -23.67 1.35
CA LEU A 318 15.38 -24.03 1.57
C LEU A 318 14.74 -24.47 0.25
N SER A 319 13.93 -25.53 0.33
CA SER A 319 13.14 -26.07 -0.77
C SER A 319 11.65 -25.85 -0.53
N ASP A 320 10.82 -26.05 -1.56
CA ASP A 320 9.36 -26.07 -1.42
C ASP A 320 8.89 -27.07 -0.35
N GLU A 321 9.54 -28.23 -0.26
CA GLU A 321 9.25 -29.27 0.72
C GLU A 321 9.49 -28.76 2.16
N ASP A 322 10.52 -27.92 2.38
CA ASP A 322 10.74 -27.28 3.68
C ASP A 322 9.59 -26.32 4.05
N ILE A 323 9.04 -25.61 3.05
CA ILE A 323 7.91 -24.68 3.25
C ILE A 323 6.63 -25.47 3.56
N PHE A 324 6.37 -26.55 2.85
CA PHE A 324 5.20 -27.41 3.07
C PHE A 324 5.26 -28.14 4.42
N ASN A 325 6.44 -28.59 4.85
CA ASN A 325 6.63 -29.19 6.16
C ASN A 325 6.49 -28.18 7.31
N GLY A 326 6.65 -26.88 7.04
CA GLY A 326 6.33 -25.81 7.96
C GLY A 326 7.21 -25.75 9.22
N VAL A 327 8.45 -26.20 9.12
CA VAL A 327 9.39 -26.25 10.26
C VAL A 327 10.22 -24.97 10.34
N VAL A 328 10.15 -24.29 11.48
CA VAL A 328 10.88 -23.04 11.74
C VAL A 328 12.35 -23.33 12.08
N THR A 329 13.19 -23.46 11.06
CA THR A 329 14.65 -23.66 11.18
C THR A 329 15.42 -22.35 11.33
N ASN A 330 16.72 -22.41 11.65
CA ASN A 330 17.59 -21.23 11.64
C ASN A 330 17.76 -20.62 10.24
N LYS A 331 17.76 -21.47 9.20
CA LYS A 331 17.75 -21.04 7.80
C LYS A 331 16.50 -20.22 7.49
N TRP A 332 15.33 -20.72 7.92
CA TRP A 332 14.05 -20.00 7.79
C TRP A 332 14.07 -18.64 8.48
N ARG A 333 14.50 -18.57 9.75
CA ARG A 333 14.61 -17.29 10.48
C ARG A 333 15.52 -16.29 9.75
N SER A 334 16.66 -16.75 9.24
CA SER A 334 17.59 -15.90 8.49
C SER A 334 16.98 -15.39 7.17
N PHE A 335 16.29 -16.27 6.44
CA PHE A 335 15.56 -15.92 5.22
C PHE A 335 14.47 -14.86 5.51
N MET A 336 13.61 -15.11 6.50
CA MET A 336 12.52 -14.21 6.88
C MET A 336 13.02 -12.82 7.30
N LYS A 337 14.13 -12.73 8.05
CA LYS A 337 14.76 -11.44 8.39
C LYS A 337 15.12 -10.61 7.15
N ARG A 338 15.63 -11.25 6.08
CA ARG A 338 15.97 -10.56 4.83
C ARG A 338 14.70 -10.03 4.14
N GLN A 339 13.64 -10.84 4.09
CA GLN A 339 12.38 -10.42 3.47
C GLN A 339 11.68 -9.31 4.27
N ILE A 340 11.66 -9.39 5.60
CA ILE A 340 11.11 -8.35 6.48
C ILE A 340 11.87 -7.04 6.29
N LYS A 341 13.21 -7.10 6.22
CA LYS A 341 14.04 -5.92 5.92
C LYS A 341 13.64 -5.28 4.58
N ARG A 342 13.43 -6.09 3.54
CA ARG A 342 12.96 -5.62 2.23
C ARG A 342 11.60 -4.91 2.32
N ALA A 343 10.61 -5.52 3.00
CA ALA A 343 9.31 -4.90 3.19
C ALA A 343 9.40 -3.56 3.96
N ARG A 344 10.25 -3.49 5.00
CA ARG A 344 10.51 -2.25 5.75
C ARG A 344 11.11 -1.14 4.88
N MET A 345 11.98 -1.47 3.91
CA MET A 345 12.52 -0.48 2.98
C MET A 345 11.42 0.18 2.12
N PHE A 346 10.44 -0.59 1.65
CA PHE A 346 9.29 -0.03 0.93
C PHE A 346 8.38 0.83 1.84
N PHE A 347 8.21 0.44 3.11
CA PHE A 347 7.52 1.32 4.08
C PHE A 347 8.27 2.64 4.26
N GLU A 348 9.59 2.63 4.40
CA GLU A 348 10.40 3.84 4.54
C GLU A 348 10.30 4.77 3.32
N GLU A 349 10.20 4.20 2.12
CA GLU A 349 9.93 4.97 0.90
C GLU A 349 8.53 5.59 0.92
N ALA A 350 7.52 4.79 1.26
CA ALA A 350 6.14 5.25 1.37
C ALA A 350 5.97 6.41 2.36
N GLU A 351 6.63 6.32 3.52
CA GLU A 351 6.60 7.33 4.59
C GLU A 351 6.91 8.75 4.09
N ARG A 352 7.80 8.88 3.09
CA ARG A 352 8.15 10.18 2.49
C ARG A 352 6.96 10.80 1.78
N GLY A 353 6.23 10.02 0.98
CA GLY A 353 5.08 10.50 0.22
C GLY A 353 3.84 10.78 1.08
N VAL A 354 3.67 10.09 2.22
CA VAL A 354 2.51 10.34 3.12
C VAL A 354 2.48 11.81 3.58
N THR A 355 3.64 12.41 3.84
CA THR A 355 3.71 13.81 4.28
C THR A 355 3.36 14.82 3.19
N GLU A 356 3.39 14.41 1.92
CA GLU A 356 3.08 15.26 0.76
C GLU A 356 1.59 15.25 0.41
N LEU A 357 0.80 14.34 1.00
CA LEU A 357 -0.64 14.26 0.80
C LEU A 357 -1.37 15.47 1.40
N SER A 358 -2.58 15.74 0.92
CA SER A 358 -3.47 16.73 1.55
C SER A 358 -3.63 16.44 3.05
N GLN A 359 -3.69 17.49 3.87
CA GLN A 359 -3.69 17.37 5.35
C GLN A 359 -4.70 16.34 5.88
N ALA A 360 -5.93 16.33 5.36
CA ALA A 360 -7.00 15.42 5.78
C ALA A 360 -6.76 13.93 5.40
N SER A 361 -5.77 13.63 4.57
CA SER A 361 -5.37 12.26 4.20
C SER A 361 -4.16 11.74 4.99
N ARG A 362 -3.36 12.64 5.58
CA ARG A 362 -2.11 12.24 6.25
C ARG A 362 -2.36 11.31 7.43
N TRP A 363 -3.33 11.64 8.30
CA TRP A 363 -3.64 10.82 9.48
C TRP A 363 -4.13 9.40 9.15
N PRO A 364 -5.17 9.21 8.30
CA PRO A 364 -5.62 7.86 7.93
C PRO A 364 -4.51 7.03 7.28
N VAL A 365 -3.72 7.63 6.38
CA VAL A 365 -2.64 6.91 5.69
C VAL A 365 -1.50 6.55 6.65
N TRP A 366 -1.10 7.47 7.55
CA TRP A 366 -0.12 7.17 8.60
C TRP A 366 -0.61 6.05 9.54
N ALA A 367 -1.88 6.09 9.93
CA ALA A 367 -2.46 5.05 10.79
C ALA A 367 -2.39 3.69 10.08
N SER A 368 -2.85 3.60 8.82
CA SER A 368 -2.80 2.35 8.06
C SER A 368 -1.36 1.85 7.89
N LEU A 369 -0.44 2.74 7.51
CA LEU A 369 0.98 2.41 7.31
C LEU A 369 1.61 1.84 8.58
N LEU A 370 1.45 2.52 9.72
CA LEU A 370 2.04 2.07 10.99
C LEU A 370 1.46 0.73 11.44
N LEU A 371 0.14 0.53 11.29
CA LEU A 371 -0.51 -0.72 11.67
C LEU A 371 -0.07 -1.90 10.80
N TYR A 372 0.09 -1.69 9.49
CA TYR A 372 0.59 -2.73 8.60
C TYR A 372 2.07 -3.04 8.88
N ARG A 373 2.90 -2.01 9.09
CA ARG A 373 4.31 -2.19 9.44
C ARG A 373 4.49 -2.97 10.75
N GLN A 374 3.61 -2.78 11.72
CA GLN A 374 3.63 -3.53 12.99
C GLN A 374 3.34 -5.02 12.84
N ILE A 375 2.71 -5.49 11.75
CA ILE A 375 2.55 -6.92 11.50
C ILE A 375 3.92 -7.59 11.34
N LEU A 376 4.89 -6.91 10.75
CA LEU A 376 6.27 -7.42 10.64
C LEU A 376 6.91 -7.58 12.03
N ASP A 377 6.66 -6.65 12.96
CA ASP A 377 7.11 -6.76 14.34
C ASP A 377 6.47 -7.98 15.04
N GLU A 378 5.20 -8.30 14.73
CA GLU A 378 4.51 -9.48 15.28
C GLU A 378 5.03 -10.80 14.71
N ILE A 379 5.47 -10.81 13.44
CA ILE A 379 6.17 -11.97 12.85
C ILE A 379 7.51 -12.19 13.55
N GLU A 380 8.25 -11.12 13.88
CA GLU A 380 9.50 -11.24 14.64
C GLU A 380 9.23 -11.71 16.08
N ALA A 381 8.19 -11.17 16.73
CA ALA A 381 7.83 -11.50 18.11
C ALA A 381 7.34 -12.95 18.28
N ASN A 382 6.77 -13.56 17.23
CA ASN A 382 6.36 -14.97 17.24
C ASN A 382 7.47 -15.94 16.81
N ASP A 383 8.73 -15.46 16.77
CA ASP A 383 9.93 -16.19 16.32
C ASP A 383 9.80 -16.73 14.89
N TYR A 384 9.20 -15.90 14.01
CA TYR A 384 9.05 -16.18 12.58
C TYR A 384 8.19 -17.41 12.27
N ASN A 385 7.33 -17.83 13.21
CA ASN A 385 6.39 -18.93 13.01
C ASN A 385 5.10 -18.44 12.35
N ASN A 386 5.19 -18.14 11.06
CA ASN A 386 4.08 -17.82 10.15
C ASN A 386 3.51 -19.04 9.41
N PHE A 387 4.01 -20.25 9.69
CA PHE A 387 3.44 -21.49 9.19
C PHE A 387 2.16 -21.88 9.93
N THR A 388 2.18 -21.74 11.26
CA THR A 388 1.07 -22.15 12.13
C THR A 388 0.44 -20.99 12.90
N LYS A 389 1.14 -19.85 13.06
CA LYS A 389 0.61 -18.68 13.77
C LYS A 389 0.53 -17.47 12.85
N ARG A 390 -0.70 -17.06 12.56
CA ARG A 390 -0.94 -15.83 11.80
C ARG A 390 -0.67 -14.61 12.68
N ALA A 391 0.25 -13.75 12.24
CA ALA A 391 0.60 -12.53 12.98
C ALA A 391 -0.49 -11.45 12.85
N TYR A 392 -0.88 -10.82 13.96
CA TYR A 392 -1.87 -9.73 13.96
C TYR A 392 -1.54 -8.68 15.02
N VAL A 393 -1.87 -7.43 14.72
CA VAL A 393 -1.70 -6.33 15.68
C VAL A 393 -2.87 -6.32 16.66
N GLY A 394 -2.56 -6.49 17.95
CA GLY A 394 -3.55 -6.46 19.03
C GLY A 394 -4.23 -5.08 19.19
N LYS A 395 -5.43 -5.07 19.80
CA LYS A 395 -6.24 -3.85 19.97
C LYS A 395 -5.50 -2.71 20.69
N ALA A 396 -4.72 -3.04 21.72
CA ALA A 396 -3.94 -2.03 22.47
C ALA A 396 -2.88 -1.35 21.58
N LYS A 397 -2.10 -2.14 20.82
CA LYS A 397 -1.12 -1.60 19.86
C LYS A 397 -1.80 -0.75 18.78
N LYS A 398 -2.99 -1.16 18.31
CA LYS A 398 -3.79 -0.36 17.38
C LYS A 398 -4.14 1.03 17.93
N LEU A 399 -4.63 1.07 19.17
CA LEU A 399 -4.98 2.32 19.84
C LEU A 399 -3.76 3.21 20.08
N LEU A 400 -2.64 2.64 20.50
CA LEU A 400 -1.39 3.38 20.74
C LEU A 400 -0.76 3.92 19.44
N ALA A 401 -1.01 3.28 18.30
CA ALA A 401 -0.53 3.78 17.01
C ALA A 401 -1.26 5.05 16.55
N LEU A 402 -2.51 5.29 16.97
CA LEU A 402 -3.31 6.42 16.48
C LEU A 402 -2.76 7.79 16.90
N PRO A 403 -2.36 8.04 18.17
CA PRO A 403 -1.71 9.29 18.56
C PRO A 403 -0.37 9.51 17.84
N VAL A 404 0.42 8.45 17.64
CA VAL A 404 1.70 8.54 16.90
C VAL A 404 1.45 8.91 15.44
N ALA A 405 0.48 8.26 14.79
CA ALA A 405 0.05 8.59 13.44
C ALA A 405 -0.44 10.03 13.33
N TYR A 406 -1.22 10.49 14.31
CA TYR A 406 -1.71 11.86 14.36
C TYR A 406 -0.57 12.87 14.48
N GLY A 407 0.37 12.67 15.42
CA GLY A 407 1.55 13.52 15.57
C GLY A 407 2.39 13.61 14.28
N ARG A 408 2.59 12.49 13.59
CA ARG A 408 3.28 12.48 12.28
C ARG A 408 2.48 13.21 11.18
N SER A 409 1.15 13.17 11.24
CA SER A 409 0.29 13.85 10.26
C SER A 409 0.32 15.37 10.36
N LEU A 410 0.72 15.92 11.52
CA LEU A 410 0.86 17.36 11.74
C LEU A 410 2.17 17.92 11.17
N LEU A 411 3.11 17.05 10.79
CA LEU A 411 4.36 17.49 10.19
C LEU A 411 4.10 18.13 8.82
N MET A 412 4.77 19.26 8.57
CA MET A 412 4.78 19.89 7.25
C MET A 412 5.39 18.93 6.21
N PRO A 413 5.01 19.09 4.93
CA PRO A 413 5.57 18.30 3.83
C PRO A 413 7.09 18.16 3.92
N TYR A 414 7.58 16.94 3.73
CA TYR A 414 9.00 16.63 3.81
C TYR A 414 9.82 17.46 2.81
N SER A 415 9.27 17.68 1.61
CA SER A 415 9.83 18.52 0.55
C SER A 415 10.12 19.97 0.99
N LEU A 416 9.29 20.53 1.88
CA LEU A 416 9.51 21.86 2.46
C LEU A 416 10.59 21.88 3.54
N ARG A 417 10.66 20.84 4.38
CA ARG A 417 11.64 20.76 5.48
C ARG A 417 13.08 20.60 4.99
N ASN A 418 13.28 19.92 3.86
CA ASN A 418 14.61 19.75 3.26
C ASN A 418 15.04 20.93 2.38
N SER A 419 14.12 21.79 1.94
CA SER A 419 14.47 23.02 1.20
C SER A 419 15.01 24.15 2.09
N GLN A 420 14.96 23.98 3.42
CA GLN A 420 15.42 24.96 4.42
C GLN A 420 16.77 24.59 5.07
N LYS A 421 17.38 23.48 4.65
CA LYS A 421 18.74 23.05 5.02
C LYS A 421 19.63 23.15 3.81
#